data_AF-A0AAE9I158-F1
#
_entry.id   AF-A0AAE9I158-F1
#
_cell.length_a   1.000
_cell.length_b   1.000
_cell.length_c   1.000
_cell.angle_alpha   90.00
_cell.angle_beta   90.00
_cell.angle_gamma   90.00
#
_symmetry.space_group_name_H-M   'P 1'
#
loop_
_entity.id
_entity.type
_entity.pdbx_description
1 polymer ?
#
loop_
_entity_poly.entity_id
_entity_poly.type
_entity_poly.pdbx_seq_one_letter_code
_entity_poly.pdbx_strand_id
1 'polypeptide(L)'
;MTTATEDTASPLAQLAQLAQPRPLTVSRAFNAPKELVFQAWTSAEHVKHWFCPQGFTIPEAEVEPRVGGRFDYCMRAPDGQSHWVRGHFVEILPNARLVIDMTVVGGDGAALFNALTTVSFDNVCGGTQLDVEQHYTLLDPSAGNFTRGAEQGWAQTLDRLEVEVARMADAPPAARSVVHGMFRIERTFKATPAQVFRALTDPKAKAQWFGGGEGYQELARTMDARPGGREHLKGSWANGLVSTFDAMYFDVVPGERLVYAYEMHMGERKISVSLATFEMKPAGDGTRLVMTEQGAFLDGYDDAGSREAGSKHLLEALAKFVEPAA
;
A
#
# COMPACT_ATOMS: atom_id res chain seq x y z
N MET A 1 -11.71 38.39 35.83
CA MET A 1 -11.67 39.03 34.51
C MET A 1 -11.00 38.05 33.56
N THR A 2 -11.80 37.27 32.84
CA THR A 2 -11.31 36.41 31.76
C THR A 2 -12.38 36.43 30.68
N THR A 3 -12.18 37.29 29.69
CA THR A 3 -13.01 37.36 28.49
C THR A 3 -12.72 36.13 27.63
N ALA A 4 -13.69 35.22 27.54
CA ALA A 4 -13.73 34.23 26.49
C ALA A 4 -14.19 34.94 25.21
N THR A 5 -13.27 35.09 24.26
CA THR A 5 -13.59 35.51 22.89
C THR A 5 -14.18 34.28 22.18
N GLU A 6 -15.51 34.17 22.17
CA GLU A 6 -16.19 33.25 21.25
C GLU A 6 -16.01 33.79 19.83
N ASP A 7 -15.16 33.11 19.07
CA ASP A 7 -14.95 33.31 17.65
C ASP A 7 -16.21 32.87 16.90
N THR A 8 -17.19 33.77 16.86
CA THR A 8 -18.46 33.56 16.16
C THR A 8 -18.24 33.88 14.69
N ALA A 9 -17.91 32.84 13.91
CA ALA A 9 -17.93 32.93 12.46
C ALA A 9 -19.29 33.47 11.99
N SER A 10 -19.25 34.46 11.09
CA SER A 10 -20.43 35.12 10.53
C SER A 10 -21.47 34.10 10.03
N PRO A 11 -22.79 34.38 10.14
CA PRO A 11 -23.85 33.51 9.59
C PRO A 11 -23.65 33.17 8.10
N LEU A 12 -22.99 34.04 7.33
CA LEU A 12 -22.62 33.77 5.93
C LEU A 12 -21.49 32.75 5.79
N ALA A 13 -20.52 32.73 6.71
CA ALA A 13 -19.46 31.72 6.74
C ALA A 13 -20.01 30.35 7.15
N GLN A 14 -20.95 30.32 8.12
CA GLN A 14 -21.65 29.09 8.48
C GLN A 14 -22.55 28.57 7.35
N LEU A 15 -23.25 29.45 6.62
CA LEU A 15 -24.05 29.06 5.43
C LEU A 15 -23.18 28.59 4.26
N ALA A 16 -21.99 29.17 4.06
CA ALA A 16 -21.03 28.72 3.04
C ALA A 16 -20.44 27.35 3.39
N GLN A 17 -20.21 27.06 4.67
CA GLN A 17 -19.71 25.78 5.16
C GLN A 17 -20.79 24.68 5.13
N LEU A 18 -22.06 25.05 5.27
CA LEU A 18 -23.23 24.16 5.13
C LEU A 18 -23.57 23.80 3.67
N ALA A 19 -22.96 24.45 2.68
CA ALA A 19 -23.21 24.23 1.25
C ALA A 19 -22.15 23.35 0.55
N GLN A 20 -21.05 23.02 1.23
CA GLN A 20 -20.00 22.19 0.64
C GLN A 20 -20.31 20.70 0.80
N PRO A 21 -20.06 19.87 -0.24
CA PRO A 21 -20.22 18.43 -0.12
C PRO A 21 -19.28 17.87 0.95
N ARG A 22 -19.66 16.75 1.57
CA ARG A 22 -18.74 16.02 2.45
C ARG A 22 -17.46 15.67 1.68
N PRO A 23 -16.29 15.70 2.35
CA PRO A 23 -15.06 15.22 1.75
C PRO A 23 -15.22 13.78 1.27
N LEU A 24 -14.71 13.50 0.08
CA LEU A 24 -14.59 12.16 -0.43
C LEU A 24 -13.35 11.51 0.18
N THR A 25 -13.49 10.27 0.65
CA THR A 25 -12.35 9.45 1.07
C THR A 25 -12.42 8.10 0.38
N VAL A 26 -11.36 7.73 -0.34
CA VAL A 26 -11.25 6.45 -1.05
C VAL A 26 -9.90 5.83 -0.77
N SER A 27 -9.89 4.55 -0.41
CA SER A 27 -8.69 3.79 -0.07
C SER A 27 -8.60 2.55 -0.97
N ARG A 28 -7.45 2.30 -1.57
CA ARG A 28 -7.22 1.12 -2.44
C ARG A 28 -5.77 0.63 -2.35
N ALA A 29 -5.59 -0.67 -2.24
CA ALA A 29 -4.28 -1.31 -2.36
C ALA A 29 -3.99 -1.70 -3.82
N PHE A 30 -2.80 -1.36 -4.31
CA PHE A 30 -2.29 -1.67 -5.64
C PHE A 30 -1.13 -2.66 -5.57
N ASN A 31 -1.09 -3.64 -6.47
CA ASN A 31 0.04 -4.56 -6.64
C ASN A 31 1.19 -3.91 -7.46
N ALA A 32 1.70 -2.79 -6.98
CA ALA A 32 2.81 -2.06 -7.59
C ALA A 32 3.63 -1.31 -6.53
N PRO A 33 4.94 -1.09 -6.74
CA PRO A 33 5.77 -0.24 -5.89
C PRO A 33 5.24 1.18 -5.83
N LYS A 34 5.50 1.87 -4.72
CA LYS A 34 5.04 3.26 -4.53
C LYS A 34 5.56 4.18 -5.63
N GLU A 35 6.76 3.90 -6.12
CA GLU A 35 7.40 4.60 -7.23
C GLU A 35 6.54 4.60 -8.48
N LEU A 36 5.96 3.44 -8.86
CA LEU A 36 5.12 3.33 -10.06
C LEU A 36 3.77 3.99 -9.84
N VAL A 37 3.14 3.77 -8.69
CA VAL A 37 1.86 4.39 -8.38
C VAL A 37 2.03 5.92 -8.36
N PHE A 38 3.05 6.44 -7.67
CA PHE A 38 3.38 7.86 -7.65
C PHE A 38 3.71 8.41 -9.03
N GLN A 39 4.53 7.71 -9.83
CA GLN A 39 4.86 8.10 -11.20
C GLN A 39 3.61 8.20 -12.09
N ALA A 40 2.61 7.34 -11.88
CA ALA A 40 1.35 7.41 -12.62
C ALA A 40 0.58 8.72 -12.37
N TRP A 41 0.71 9.32 -11.18
CA TRP A 41 0.12 10.62 -10.85
C TRP A 41 0.91 11.82 -11.38
N THR A 42 2.23 11.68 -11.53
CA THR A 42 3.13 12.80 -11.86
C THR A 42 3.63 12.78 -13.31
N SER A 43 3.11 11.90 -14.16
CA SER A 43 3.50 11.78 -15.57
C SER A 43 2.35 12.08 -16.51
N ALA A 44 2.58 13.00 -17.45
CA ALA A 44 1.64 13.31 -18.52
C ALA A 44 1.35 12.10 -19.43
N GLU A 45 2.31 11.17 -19.58
CA GLU A 45 2.08 9.93 -20.33
C GLU A 45 1.07 9.04 -19.61
N HIS A 46 1.33 8.74 -18.33
CA HIS A 46 0.54 7.76 -17.57
C HIS A 46 -0.84 8.28 -17.18
N VAL A 47 -0.96 9.56 -16.80
CA VAL A 47 -2.23 10.15 -16.37
C VAL A 47 -3.33 9.99 -17.43
N LYS A 48 -2.94 9.97 -18.72
CA LYS A 48 -3.86 9.80 -19.86
C LYS A 48 -4.58 8.45 -19.87
N HIS A 49 -3.96 7.43 -19.25
CA HIS A 49 -4.47 6.07 -19.27
C HIS A 49 -5.48 5.81 -18.15
N TRP A 50 -5.44 6.57 -17.06
CA TRP A 50 -6.18 6.22 -15.85
C TRP A 50 -7.00 7.32 -15.18
N PHE A 51 -6.65 8.62 -15.29
CA PHE A 51 -7.28 9.69 -14.48
C PHE A 51 -8.67 10.14 -14.97
N CYS A 52 -9.50 9.20 -15.41
CA CYS A 52 -10.87 9.44 -15.84
C CYS A 52 -11.75 8.20 -15.56
N PRO A 53 -13.06 8.37 -15.38
CA PRO A 53 -13.97 7.24 -15.18
C PRO A 53 -14.12 6.38 -16.45
N GLN A 54 -14.82 5.24 -16.33
CA GLN A 54 -15.06 4.37 -17.49
C GLN A 54 -15.87 5.08 -18.58
N GLY A 55 -15.53 4.81 -19.85
CA GLY A 55 -16.13 5.47 -21.02
C GLY A 55 -15.53 6.83 -21.38
N PHE A 56 -14.77 7.46 -20.47
CA PHE A 56 -14.05 8.70 -20.75
C PHE A 56 -12.61 8.42 -21.22
N THR A 57 -12.03 9.42 -21.87
CA THR A 57 -10.63 9.41 -22.33
C THR A 57 -9.92 10.72 -21.99
N ILE A 58 -8.59 10.70 -21.94
CA ILE A 58 -7.77 11.90 -21.79
C ILE A 58 -6.83 11.99 -23.01
N PRO A 59 -7.27 12.59 -24.12
CA PRO A 59 -6.43 12.74 -25.32
C PRO A 59 -5.20 13.62 -25.09
N GLU A 60 -5.32 14.64 -24.25
CA GLU A 60 -4.28 15.66 -24.03
C GLU A 60 -4.03 15.84 -22.54
N ALA A 61 -2.75 15.86 -22.17
CA ALA A 61 -2.31 16.09 -20.80
C ALA A 61 -0.94 16.78 -20.83
N GLU A 62 -0.79 17.80 -20.00
CA GLU A 62 0.49 18.42 -19.65
C GLU A 62 0.67 18.34 -18.13
N VAL A 63 1.89 18.05 -17.68
CA VAL A 63 2.23 17.89 -16.26
C VAL A 63 3.62 18.46 -15.99
N GLU A 64 3.72 19.37 -15.03
CA GLU A 64 4.99 19.83 -14.46
C GLU A 64 5.15 19.29 -13.03
N PRO A 65 5.86 18.16 -12.82
CA PRO A 65 5.86 17.45 -11.54
C PRO A 65 6.82 18.08 -10.52
N ARG A 66 6.50 19.29 -10.08
CA ARG A 66 7.22 20.06 -9.06
C ARG A 66 6.22 20.87 -8.24
N VAL A 67 6.55 21.23 -7.00
CA VAL A 67 5.71 22.13 -6.19
C VAL A 67 5.48 23.44 -6.94
N GLY A 68 4.22 23.86 -7.04
CA GLY A 68 3.74 24.99 -7.83
C GLY A 68 3.70 24.76 -9.35
N GLY A 69 4.12 23.59 -9.83
CA GLY A 69 4.03 23.19 -11.23
C GLY A 69 2.59 22.95 -11.66
N ARG A 70 2.28 23.28 -12.91
CA ARG A 70 0.91 23.19 -13.46
C ARG A 70 0.64 21.83 -14.09
N PHE A 71 -0.64 21.49 -14.17
CA PHE A 71 -1.12 20.41 -15.03
C PHE A 71 -2.43 20.80 -15.69
N ASP A 72 -2.65 20.29 -16.90
CA ASP A 72 -3.83 20.54 -17.71
C ASP A 72 -4.24 19.23 -18.40
N TYR A 73 -5.44 18.72 -18.12
CA TYR A 73 -5.99 17.49 -18.68
C TYR A 73 -7.25 17.80 -19.49
N CYS A 74 -7.28 17.37 -20.74
CA CYS A 74 -8.48 17.39 -21.56
C CYS A 74 -9.22 16.07 -21.34
N MET A 75 -10.33 16.09 -20.62
CA MET A 75 -11.18 14.92 -20.42
C MET A 75 -12.31 14.91 -21.44
N ARG A 76 -12.42 13.83 -22.22
CA ARG A 76 -13.44 13.68 -23.26
C ARG A 76 -14.47 12.63 -22.90
N ALA A 77 -15.73 13.02 -22.94
CA ALA A 77 -16.91 12.19 -22.70
C ALA A 77 -17.25 11.31 -23.91
N PRO A 78 -18.04 10.23 -23.72
CA PRO A 78 -18.44 9.33 -24.81
C PRO A 78 -19.20 10.01 -25.97
N ASP A 79 -19.91 11.10 -25.68
CA ASP A 79 -20.66 11.89 -26.67
C ASP A 79 -19.76 12.86 -27.47
N GLY A 80 -18.46 12.90 -27.16
CA GLY A 80 -17.45 13.74 -27.80
C GLY A 80 -17.24 15.10 -27.11
N GLN A 81 -18.05 15.47 -26.12
CA GLN A 81 -17.83 16.70 -25.35
C GLN A 81 -16.52 16.63 -24.56
N SER A 82 -15.82 17.76 -24.47
CA SER A 82 -14.52 17.85 -23.78
C SER A 82 -14.57 18.89 -22.67
N HIS A 83 -13.98 18.54 -21.52
CA HIS A 83 -13.86 19.37 -20.33
C HIS A 83 -12.39 19.46 -19.94
N TRP A 84 -11.96 20.63 -19.50
CA TRP A 84 -10.59 20.81 -19.03
C TRP A 84 -10.52 20.73 -17.52
N VAL A 85 -9.64 19.87 -17.02
CA VAL A 85 -9.22 19.87 -15.62
C VAL A 85 -7.88 20.58 -15.57
N ARG A 86 -7.82 21.70 -14.84
CA ARG A 86 -6.61 22.52 -14.75
C ARG A 86 -6.22 22.68 -13.30
N GLY A 87 -4.93 22.59 -12.98
CA GLY A 87 -4.51 22.66 -11.59
C GLY A 87 -3.02 22.84 -11.42
N HIS A 88 -2.60 22.69 -10.17
CA HIS A 88 -1.20 22.73 -9.80
C HIS A 88 -0.90 21.80 -8.61
N PHE A 89 0.36 21.41 -8.49
CA PHE A 89 0.85 20.64 -7.36
C PHE A 89 1.11 21.57 -6.17
N VAL A 90 0.38 21.37 -5.08
CA VAL A 90 0.52 22.13 -3.82
C VAL A 90 1.66 21.56 -2.98
N GLU A 91 1.77 20.24 -2.91
CA GLU A 91 2.79 19.53 -2.14
C GLU A 91 3.24 18.28 -2.90
N ILE A 92 4.55 18.02 -2.92
CA ILE A 92 5.13 16.80 -3.46
C ILE A 92 6.16 16.26 -2.47
N LEU A 93 5.84 15.16 -1.82
CA LEU A 93 6.78 14.29 -1.11
C LEU A 93 6.89 12.98 -1.89
N PRO A 94 7.97 12.78 -2.68
CA PRO A 94 8.11 11.63 -3.56
C PRO A 94 7.77 10.31 -2.87
N ASN A 95 6.90 9.51 -3.49
CA ASN A 95 6.47 8.17 -3.05
C ASN A 95 5.85 8.11 -1.64
N ALA A 96 5.43 9.26 -1.08
CA ALA A 96 4.86 9.35 0.26
C ALA A 96 3.57 10.17 0.28
N ARG A 97 3.56 11.37 -0.33
CA ARG A 97 2.41 12.27 -0.29
C ARG A 97 2.38 13.18 -1.51
N LEU A 98 1.17 13.41 -2.03
CA LEU A 98 0.90 14.34 -3.12
C LEU A 98 -0.34 15.17 -2.78
N VAL A 99 -0.26 16.48 -2.93
CA VAL A 99 -1.43 17.36 -2.82
C VAL A 99 -1.56 18.16 -4.11
N ILE A 100 -2.73 18.08 -4.73
CA ILE A 100 -3.08 18.84 -5.94
C ILE A 100 -4.32 19.69 -5.68
N ASP A 101 -4.32 20.89 -6.24
CA ASP A 101 -5.50 21.75 -6.29
C ASP A 101 -5.91 21.91 -7.76
N MET A 102 -7.14 21.53 -8.08
CA MET A 102 -7.65 21.51 -9.43
C MET A 102 -9.01 22.18 -9.57
N THR A 103 -9.23 22.77 -10.74
CA THR A 103 -10.49 23.34 -11.19
C THR A 103 -10.98 22.57 -12.40
N VAL A 104 -12.25 22.16 -12.37
CA VAL A 104 -12.92 21.60 -13.54
C VAL A 104 -13.66 22.70 -14.27
N VAL A 105 -13.38 22.82 -15.57
CA VAL A 105 -13.93 23.85 -16.44
C VAL A 105 -14.90 23.22 -17.45
N GLY A 106 -16.09 23.81 -17.55
CA GLY A 106 -17.13 23.44 -18.50
C GLY A 106 -16.72 23.70 -19.96
N GLY A 107 -17.48 23.14 -20.91
CA GLY A 107 -17.22 23.34 -22.34
C GLY A 107 -17.37 24.79 -22.82
N ASP A 108 -18.04 25.63 -22.03
CA ASP A 108 -18.20 27.07 -22.21
C ASP A 108 -17.07 27.91 -21.58
N GLY A 109 -16.11 27.26 -20.90
CA GLY A 109 -15.00 27.91 -20.22
C GLY A 109 -15.30 28.35 -18.78
N ALA A 110 -16.51 28.12 -18.26
CA ALA A 110 -16.86 28.47 -16.88
C ALA A 110 -16.31 27.44 -15.88
N ALA A 111 -15.81 27.91 -14.74
CA ALA A 111 -15.35 27.02 -13.67
C ALA A 111 -16.56 26.40 -12.94
N LEU A 112 -16.63 25.07 -12.93
CA LEU A 112 -17.73 24.33 -12.33
C LEU A 112 -17.50 24.11 -10.83
N PHE A 113 -16.32 23.61 -10.47
CA PHE A 113 -15.91 23.40 -9.08
C PHE A 113 -14.38 23.31 -8.96
N ASN A 114 -13.90 23.57 -7.75
CA ASN A 114 -12.53 23.26 -7.34
C ASN A 114 -12.50 21.99 -6.49
N ALA A 115 -11.37 21.29 -6.52
CA ALA A 115 -11.13 20.08 -5.75
C ALA A 115 -9.69 20.07 -5.23
N LEU A 116 -9.54 20.17 -3.91
CA LEU A 116 -8.26 19.94 -3.25
C LEU A 116 -8.15 18.45 -2.94
N THR A 117 -7.17 17.79 -3.56
CA THR A 117 -6.99 16.34 -3.48
C THR A 117 -5.68 16.05 -2.78
N THR A 118 -5.76 15.32 -1.68
CA THR A 118 -4.62 14.78 -0.93
C THR A 118 -4.52 13.29 -1.22
N VAL A 119 -3.31 12.83 -1.51
CA VAL A 119 -3.00 11.43 -1.79
C VAL A 119 -1.83 11.00 -0.92
N SER A 120 -2.00 9.90 -0.19
CA SER A 120 -0.95 9.26 0.61
C SER A 120 -0.58 7.91 0.01
N PHE A 121 0.70 7.56 0.08
CA PHE A 121 1.27 6.34 -0.47
C PHE A 121 2.01 5.59 0.65
N ASP A 122 1.44 4.49 1.10
CA ASP A 122 2.00 3.66 2.17
C ASP A 122 2.37 2.28 1.66
N ASN A 123 3.43 1.70 2.22
CA ASN A 123 3.79 0.32 1.91
C ASN A 123 2.78 -0.62 2.56
N VAL A 124 2.24 -1.54 1.79
CA VAL A 124 1.53 -2.73 2.29
C VAL A 124 2.22 -3.98 1.77
N CYS A 125 1.87 -5.13 2.35
CA CYS A 125 2.41 -6.40 1.90
C CYS A 125 2.17 -6.57 0.39
N GLY A 126 3.25 -6.51 -0.39
CA GLY A 126 3.20 -6.73 -1.83
C GLY A 126 2.84 -5.54 -2.71
N GLY A 127 2.77 -4.33 -2.17
CA GLY A 127 2.52 -3.16 -2.99
C GLY A 127 2.23 -1.90 -2.20
N THR A 128 1.33 -1.07 -2.73
CA THR A 128 1.08 0.27 -2.23
C THR A 128 -0.36 0.42 -1.77
N GLN A 129 -0.56 0.85 -0.54
CA GLN A 129 -1.83 1.41 -0.10
C GLN A 129 -1.88 2.87 -0.56
N LEU A 130 -2.94 3.20 -1.30
CA LEU A 130 -3.24 4.55 -1.74
C LEU A 130 -4.49 5.03 -0.98
N ASP A 131 -4.36 6.16 -0.30
CA ASP A 131 -5.48 6.85 0.34
C ASP A 131 -5.67 8.21 -0.32
N VAL A 132 -6.87 8.44 -0.87
CA VAL A 132 -7.27 9.66 -1.55
C VAL A 132 -8.33 10.37 -0.72
N GLU A 133 -8.07 11.61 -0.36
CA GLU A 133 -9.02 12.52 0.29
C GLU A 133 -9.25 13.74 -0.60
N GLN A 134 -10.50 14.03 -0.95
CA GLN A 134 -10.84 15.12 -1.86
C GLN A 134 -11.91 16.04 -1.25
N HIS A 135 -11.58 17.33 -1.18
CA HIS A 135 -12.47 18.38 -0.71
C HIS A 135 -12.94 19.24 -1.89
N TYR A 136 -14.25 19.37 -2.05
CA TYR A 136 -14.84 20.14 -3.14
C TYR A 136 -15.23 21.54 -2.69
N THR A 137 -15.04 22.51 -3.58
CA THR A 137 -15.65 23.83 -3.53
C THR A 137 -16.52 24.02 -4.77
N LEU A 138 -17.84 23.92 -4.61
CA LEU A 138 -18.76 24.13 -5.74
C LEU A 138 -18.79 25.61 -6.13
N LEU A 139 -18.58 25.91 -7.40
CA LEU A 139 -18.62 27.27 -7.96
C LEU A 139 -19.89 27.48 -8.79
N ASP A 140 -20.39 26.42 -9.43
CA ASP A 140 -21.67 26.38 -10.12
C ASP A 140 -22.64 25.40 -9.43
N PRO A 141 -23.88 25.80 -9.11
CA PRO A 141 -24.88 24.91 -8.51
C PRO A 141 -25.21 23.66 -9.33
N SER A 142 -25.10 23.72 -10.66
CA SER A 142 -25.28 22.58 -11.56
C SER A 142 -24.18 21.52 -11.40
N ALA A 143 -23.03 21.89 -10.81
CA ALA A 143 -21.94 20.98 -10.55
C ALA A 143 -22.25 19.95 -9.44
N GLY A 144 -23.33 20.13 -8.67
CA GLY A 144 -23.75 19.19 -7.62
C GLY A 144 -24.08 17.78 -8.14
N ASN A 145 -24.29 17.60 -9.44
CA ASN A 145 -24.42 16.27 -10.04
C ASN A 145 -23.08 15.51 -10.10
N PHE A 146 -21.95 16.22 -10.27
CA PHE A 146 -20.63 15.60 -10.34
C PHE A 146 -20.17 15.08 -8.98
N THR A 147 -20.56 15.73 -7.89
CA THR A 147 -20.19 15.31 -6.53
C THR A 147 -21.03 14.15 -5.99
N ARG A 148 -22.30 14.02 -6.43
CA ARG A 148 -23.18 12.89 -6.03
C ARG A 148 -22.74 11.53 -6.55
N GLY A 149 -21.99 11.48 -7.66
CA GLY A 149 -21.43 10.25 -8.24
C GLY A 149 -19.92 10.10 -8.02
N ALA A 150 -19.31 10.97 -7.22
CA ALA A 150 -17.86 11.05 -7.10
C ALA A 150 -17.23 9.75 -6.58
N GLU A 151 -17.82 9.11 -5.58
CA GLU A 151 -17.33 7.82 -5.05
C GLU A 151 -17.26 6.74 -6.13
N GLN A 152 -18.33 6.59 -6.92
CA GLN A 152 -18.38 5.61 -8.00
C GLN A 152 -17.42 5.98 -9.15
N GLY A 153 -17.32 7.26 -9.49
CA GLY A 153 -16.37 7.75 -10.48
C GLY A 153 -14.92 7.49 -10.07
N TRP A 154 -14.59 7.70 -8.79
CA TRP A 154 -13.27 7.40 -8.24
C TRP A 154 -12.99 5.91 -8.20
N ALA A 155 -13.95 5.07 -7.81
CA ALA A 155 -13.78 3.62 -7.86
C ALA A 155 -13.37 3.15 -9.28
N GLN A 156 -14.08 3.62 -10.31
CA GLN A 156 -13.76 3.33 -11.71
C GLN A 156 -12.40 3.91 -12.15
N THR A 157 -12.07 5.12 -11.69
CA THR A 157 -10.79 5.78 -11.99
C THR A 157 -9.62 4.97 -11.39
N LEU A 158 -9.79 4.46 -10.16
CA LEU A 158 -8.79 3.62 -9.51
C LEU A 158 -8.70 2.22 -10.13
N ASP A 159 -9.79 1.65 -10.65
CA ASP A 159 -9.72 0.40 -11.44
C ASP A 159 -8.81 0.58 -12.67
N ARG A 160 -8.84 1.77 -13.32
CA ARG A 160 -7.95 2.08 -14.44
C ARG A 160 -6.52 2.32 -13.99
N LEU A 161 -6.33 2.91 -12.81
CA LEU A 161 -4.99 3.08 -12.23
C LEU A 161 -4.34 1.72 -12.03
N GLU A 162 -5.09 0.73 -11.54
CA GLU A 162 -4.61 -0.64 -11.36
C GLU A 162 -4.12 -1.27 -12.66
N VAL A 163 -4.87 -1.10 -13.75
CA VAL A 163 -4.46 -1.55 -15.09
C VAL A 163 -3.20 -0.83 -15.56
N GLU A 164 -3.11 0.48 -15.37
CA GLU A 164 -1.96 1.28 -15.82
C GLU A 164 -0.69 0.95 -15.03
N VAL A 165 -0.76 0.83 -13.70
CA VAL A 165 0.41 0.48 -12.88
C VAL A 165 0.87 -0.96 -13.14
N ALA A 166 -0.05 -1.88 -13.45
CA ALA A 166 0.30 -3.22 -13.92
C ALA A 166 1.02 -3.16 -15.29
N ARG A 167 0.51 -2.36 -16.24
CA ARG A 167 1.18 -2.13 -17.53
C ARG A 167 2.58 -1.52 -17.35
N MET A 168 2.73 -0.56 -16.44
CA MET A 168 4.02 0.04 -16.09
C MET A 168 4.98 -0.98 -15.48
N ALA A 169 4.47 -1.89 -14.64
CA ALA A 169 5.25 -2.95 -14.02
C ALA A 169 5.69 -4.04 -15.02
N ASP A 170 4.84 -4.37 -15.99
CA ASP A 170 5.09 -5.36 -17.04
C ASP A 170 5.94 -4.82 -18.19
N ALA A 171 5.97 -3.49 -18.37
CA ALA A 171 6.96 -2.88 -19.24
C ALA A 171 8.36 -3.32 -18.79
N PRO A 172 9.25 -3.72 -19.72
CA PRO A 172 10.63 -4.02 -19.36
C PRO A 172 11.16 -2.82 -18.57
N PRO A 173 11.59 -3.00 -17.32
CA PRO A 173 11.99 -1.86 -16.53
C PRO A 173 13.15 -1.19 -17.27
N ALA A 174 13.17 0.14 -17.28
CA ALA A 174 14.31 0.87 -17.85
C ALA A 174 15.64 0.39 -17.22
N ALA A 175 15.60 -0.12 -15.98
CA ALA A 175 16.61 -0.95 -15.35
C ALA A 175 16.01 -1.88 -14.26
N ARG A 176 16.42 -3.16 -14.22
CA ARG A 176 16.19 -4.05 -13.06
C ARG A 176 17.01 -3.56 -11.86
N SER A 177 16.46 -3.58 -10.65
CA SER A 177 17.15 -3.08 -9.46
C SER A 177 17.18 -4.08 -8.31
N VAL A 178 18.21 -3.97 -7.47
CA VAL A 178 18.32 -4.72 -6.22
C VAL A 178 18.80 -3.81 -5.10
N VAL A 179 18.15 -3.89 -3.94
CA VAL A 179 18.60 -3.28 -2.70
C VAL A 179 18.88 -4.40 -1.70
N HIS A 180 20.04 -4.38 -1.06
CA HIS A 180 20.36 -5.32 0.01
C HIS A 180 20.09 -4.70 1.37
N GLY A 181 19.60 -5.50 2.31
CA GLY A 181 19.37 -5.07 3.68
C GLY A 181 19.55 -6.17 4.69
N MET A 182 19.76 -5.77 5.94
CA MET A 182 19.88 -6.67 7.07
C MET A 182 19.25 -6.03 8.31
N PHE A 183 18.52 -6.81 9.08
CA PHE A 183 17.98 -6.38 10.36
C PHE A 183 18.02 -7.52 11.38
N ARG A 184 17.92 -7.14 12.66
CA ARG A 184 17.94 -8.07 13.79
C ARG A 184 16.80 -7.71 14.74
N ILE A 185 15.92 -8.67 15.00
CA ILE A 185 14.82 -8.55 15.97
C ILE A 185 15.14 -9.45 17.15
N GLU A 186 14.96 -8.92 18.35
CA GLU A 186 15.14 -9.67 19.59
C GLU A 186 13.83 -9.63 20.38
N ARG A 187 13.34 -10.81 20.79
CA ARG A 187 12.10 -10.95 21.57
C ARG A 187 12.25 -12.05 22.62
N THR A 188 11.80 -11.77 23.84
CA THR A 188 11.71 -12.79 24.91
C THR A 188 10.30 -13.33 25.05
N PHE A 189 10.12 -14.62 24.86
CA PHE A 189 8.84 -15.32 24.99
C PHE A 189 8.67 -15.95 26.38
N LYS A 190 7.47 -15.88 26.95
CA LYS A 190 7.06 -16.66 28.15
C LYS A 190 6.73 -18.11 27.80
N ALA A 191 7.65 -18.77 27.11
CA ALA A 191 7.57 -20.16 26.69
C ALA A 191 8.97 -20.75 26.60
N THR A 192 9.11 -22.05 26.85
CA THR A 192 10.40 -22.76 26.77
C THR A 192 10.95 -22.81 25.35
N PRO A 193 12.28 -22.99 25.15
CA PRO A 193 12.85 -23.05 23.80
C PRO A 193 12.24 -24.16 22.94
N ALA A 194 11.87 -25.30 23.57
CA ALA A 194 11.18 -26.39 22.90
C ALA A 194 9.78 -26.00 22.40
N GLN A 195 9.03 -25.19 23.15
CA GLN A 195 7.70 -24.70 22.74
C GLN A 195 7.81 -23.70 21.59
N VAL A 196 8.74 -22.75 21.68
CA VAL A 196 8.99 -21.76 20.61
C VAL A 196 9.46 -22.47 19.34
N PHE A 197 10.41 -23.40 19.46
CA PHE A 197 10.89 -24.20 18.33
C PHE A 197 9.76 -25.00 17.69
N ARG A 198 8.93 -25.70 18.49
CA ARG A 198 7.76 -26.43 17.97
C ARG A 198 6.81 -25.48 17.22
N ALA A 199 6.54 -24.29 17.73
CA ALA A 199 5.69 -23.32 17.06
C ALA A 199 6.26 -22.84 15.71
N LEU A 200 7.59 -22.85 15.56
CA LEU A 200 8.29 -22.52 14.32
C LEU A 200 8.44 -23.70 13.35
N THR A 201 8.39 -24.96 13.82
CA THR A 201 8.72 -26.14 12.99
C THR A 201 7.59 -27.15 12.80
N ASP A 202 6.54 -27.11 13.62
CA ASP A 202 5.36 -27.98 13.46
C ASP A 202 4.34 -27.33 12.50
N PRO A 203 3.94 -28.02 11.41
CA PRO A 203 3.05 -27.43 10.41
C PRO A 203 1.70 -26.97 10.96
N LYS A 204 1.13 -27.69 11.94
CA LYS A 204 -0.17 -27.34 12.52
C LYS A 204 -0.05 -26.18 13.48
N ALA A 205 1.01 -26.13 14.28
CA ALA A 205 1.28 -25.02 15.18
C ALA A 205 1.57 -23.73 14.40
N LYS A 206 2.43 -23.80 13.38
CA LYS A 206 2.80 -22.64 12.57
C LYS A 206 1.62 -22.05 11.81
N ALA A 207 0.70 -22.89 11.32
CA ALA A 207 -0.53 -22.44 10.65
C ALA A 207 -1.46 -21.58 11.52
N GLN A 208 -1.33 -21.62 12.85
CA GLN A 208 -2.18 -20.81 13.75
C GLN A 208 -1.76 -19.34 13.83
N TRP A 209 -0.52 -19.00 13.45
CA TRP A 209 0.03 -17.65 13.64
C TRP A 209 0.80 -17.10 12.43
N PHE A 210 1.31 -17.96 11.55
CA PHE A 210 2.07 -17.57 10.37
C PHE A 210 1.18 -17.53 9.12
N GLY A 211 0.65 -16.35 8.81
CA GLY A 211 -0.21 -16.07 7.66
C GLY A 211 -0.43 -14.57 7.48
N GLY A 212 -1.23 -14.18 6.49
CA GLY A 212 -1.48 -12.75 6.17
C GLY A 212 -2.48 -12.03 7.09
N GLY A 213 -3.08 -12.71 8.07
CA GLY A 213 -4.02 -12.10 9.01
C GLY A 213 -5.41 -11.85 8.41
N GLU A 214 -6.05 -10.75 8.80
CA GLU A 214 -7.39 -10.37 8.31
C GLU A 214 -7.36 -10.09 6.80
N GLY A 215 -8.35 -10.63 6.07
CA GLY A 215 -8.41 -10.49 4.61
C GLY A 215 -7.45 -11.41 3.84
N TYR A 216 -6.70 -12.29 4.51
CA TYR A 216 -5.87 -13.31 3.87
C TYR A 216 -6.57 -14.68 3.87
N GLN A 217 -6.66 -15.29 2.70
CA GLN A 217 -7.16 -16.64 2.50
C GLN A 217 -6.02 -17.56 2.08
N GLU A 218 -5.76 -18.61 2.86
CA GLU A 218 -4.79 -19.64 2.49
C GLU A 218 -5.28 -20.46 1.28
N LEU A 219 -4.40 -20.61 0.29
CA LEU A 219 -4.65 -21.40 -0.92
C LEU A 219 -3.86 -22.71 -0.93
N ALA A 220 -2.63 -22.70 -0.42
CA ALA A 220 -1.79 -23.90 -0.28
C ALA A 220 -0.78 -23.74 0.85
N ARG A 221 -0.51 -24.84 1.57
CA ARG A 221 0.52 -24.93 2.60
C ARG A 221 1.18 -26.30 2.61
N THR A 222 2.52 -26.31 2.65
CA THR A 222 3.32 -27.51 2.94
C THR A 222 4.54 -27.13 3.75
N MET A 223 5.03 -28.03 4.60
CA MET A 223 6.21 -27.76 5.42
C MET A 223 6.92 -29.05 5.82
N ASP A 224 8.22 -29.10 5.55
CA ASP A 224 9.16 -30.15 5.93
C ASP A 224 10.36 -29.49 6.62
N ALA A 225 10.28 -29.28 7.93
CA ALA A 225 11.25 -28.52 8.73
C ALA A 225 12.45 -29.37 9.16
N ARG A 226 13.23 -29.81 8.18
CA ARG A 226 14.51 -30.51 8.37
C ARG A 226 15.54 -29.96 7.38
N PRO A 227 16.85 -30.18 7.58
CA PRO A 227 17.86 -29.76 6.60
C PRO A 227 17.54 -30.32 5.19
N GLY A 228 17.53 -29.44 4.20
CA GLY A 228 17.14 -29.71 2.81
C GLY A 228 15.62 -29.80 2.56
N GLY A 229 14.80 -29.77 3.61
CA GLY A 229 13.34 -29.72 3.52
C GLY A 229 12.85 -28.33 3.09
N ARG A 230 11.59 -28.26 2.67
CA ARG A 230 10.98 -27.05 2.09
C ARG A 230 9.72 -26.65 2.83
N GLU A 231 9.43 -25.35 2.80
CA GLU A 231 8.14 -24.81 3.19
C GLU A 231 7.56 -24.00 2.04
N HIS A 232 6.26 -24.12 1.84
CA HIS A 232 5.51 -23.38 0.85
C HIS A 232 4.24 -22.87 1.51
N LEU A 233 3.95 -21.59 1.34
CA LEU A 233 2.70 -20.96 1.75
C LEU A 233 2.25 -20.03 0.63
N LYS A 234 1.05 -20.26 0.11
CA LYS A 234 0.41 -19.43 -0.90
C LYS A 234 -0.96 -18.99 -0.40
N GLY A 235 -1.29 -17.73 -0.62
CA GLY A 235 -2.61 -17.20 -0.24
C GLY A 235 -3.03 -15.98 -1.05
N SER A 236 -4.35 -15.78 -1.11
CA SER A 236 -4.98 -14.62 -1.73
C SER A 236 -5.41 -13.61 -0.70
N TRP A 237 -5.20 -12.34 -1.01
CA TRP A 237 -5.65 -11.19 -0.22
C TRP A 237 -7.02 -10.71 -0.70
N ALA A 238 -7.72 -9.94 0.12
CA ALA A 238 -9.06 -9.42 -0.20
C ALA A 238 -9.11 -8.56 -1.47
N ASN A 239 -7.99 -7.95 -1.86
CA ASN A 239 -7.84 -7.22 -3.11
C ASN A 239 -7.56 -8.12 -4.34
N GLY A 240 -7.58 -9.45 -4.18
CA GLY A 240 -7.30 -10.43 -5.23
C GLY A 240 -5.81 -10.72 -5.45
N LEU A 241 -4.89 -10.00 -4.78
CA LEU A 241 -3.46 -10.26 -4.87
C LEU A 241 -3.13 -11.64 -4.33
N VAL A 242 -2.25 -12.37 -5.00
CA VAL A 242 -1.73 -13.65 -4.51
C VAL A 242 -0.30 -13.46 -4.06
N SER A 243 -0.01 -13.85 -2.82
CA SER A 243 1.36 -13.89 -2.28
C SER A 243 1.83 -15.33 -2.13
N THR A 244 3.13 -15.56 -2.35
CA THR A 244 3.76 -16.87 -2.14
C THR A 244 5.06 -16.72 -1.36
N PHE A 245 5.20 -17.53 -0.31
CA PHE A 245 6.41 -17.74 0.48
C PHE A 245 6.94 -19.15 0.16
N ASP A 246 8.19 -19.23 -0.30
CA ASP A 246 8.85 -20.49 -0.65
C ASP A 246 10.22 -20.56 0.03
N ALA A 247 10.41 -21.51 0.95
CA ALA A 247 11.63 -21.63 1.75
C ALA A 247 12.32 -22.99 1.59
N MET A 248 13.64 -22.98 1.83
CA MET A 248 14.48 -24.16 2.01
C MET A 248 15.25 -24.05 3.32
N TYR A 249 15.12 -25.08 4.16
CA TYR A 249 15.82 -25.19 5.43
C TYR A 249 17.26 -25.66 5.24
N PHE A 250 18.22 -24.97 5.85
CA PHE A 250 19.64 -25.31 5.79
C PHE A 250 20.16 -25.91 7.09
N ASP A 251 19.74 -25.38 8.24
CA ASP A 251 20.16 -25.87 9.54
C ASP A 251 18.97 -25.86 10.51
N VAL A 252 18.76 -26.97 11.21
CA VAL A 252 17.62 -27.18 12.11
C VAL A 252 18.15 -27.88 13.35
N VAL A 253 18.39 -27.11 14.41
CA VAL A 253 18.85 -27.60 15.71
C VAL A 253 17.71 -27.45 16.71
N PRO A 254 17.09 -28.57 17.16
CA PRO A 254 15.94 -28.54 18.06
C PRO A 254 16.14 -27.65 19.28
N GLY A 255 15.26 -26.65 19.44
CA GLY A 255 15.27 -25.74 20.59
C GLY A 255 16.37 -24.67 20.57
N GLU A 256 17.27 -24.66 19.58
CA GLU A 256 18.45 -23.79 19.58
C GLU A 256 18.57 -22.91 18.33
N ARG A 257 18.39 -23.48 17.14
CA ARG A 257 18.65 -22.75 15.89
C ARG A 257 17.80 -23.21 14.72
N LEU A 258 17.37 -22.26 13.90
CA LEU A 258 16.70 -22.50 12.63
C LEU A 258 17.28 -21.55 11.57
N VAL A 259 17.77 -22.10 10.47
CA VAL A 259 18.31 -21.33 9.34
C VAL A 259 17.61 -21.77 8.06
N TYR A 260 17.02 -20.83 7.33
CA TYR A 260 16.42 -21.08 6.03
C TYR A 260 16.60 -19.87 5.11
N ALA A 261 16.68 -20.11 3.80
CA ALA A 261 16.46 -19.05 2.83
C ALA A 261 15.07 -19.19 2.23
N TYR A 262 14.47 -18.07 1.84
CA TYR A 262 13.17 -18.04 1.23
C TYR A 262 13.05 -16.98 0.15
N GLU A 263 12.12 -17.21 -0.76
CA GLU A 263 11.69 -16.28 -1.77
C GLU A 263 10.29 -15.77 -1.43
N MET A 264 10.05 -14.49 -1.72
CA MET A 264 8.70 -13.93 -1.72
C MET A 264 8.29 -13.59 -3.13
N HIS A 265 7.07 -13.95 -3.49
CA HIS A 265 6.45 -13.61 -4.76
C HIS A 265 5.12 -12.90 -4.54
N MET A 266 4.82 -11.96 -5.43
CA MET A 266 3.53 -11.28 -5.58
C MET A 266 3.04 -11.52 -7.00
N GLY A 267 1.92 -12.24 -7.13
CA GLY A 267 1.51 -12.84 -8.40
C GLY A 267 2.59 -13.80 -8.91
N GLU A 268 3.05 -13.62 -10.14
CA GLU A 268 4.13 -14.39 -10.75
C GLU A 268 5.52 -13.76 -10.53
N ARG A 269 5.59 -12.59 -9.86
CA ARG A 269 6.82 -11.82 -9.74
C ARG A 269 7.51 -12.11 -8.42
N LYS A 270 8.79 -12.50 -8.50
CA LYS A 270 9.67 -12.56 -7.35
C LYS A 270 10.04 -11.15 -6.90
N ILE A 271 9.75 -10.84 -5.65
CA ILE A 271 9.97 -9.52 -5.05
C ILE A 271 11.17 -9.50 -4.10
N SER A 272 11.58 -10.66 -3.56
CA SER A 272 12.78 -10.74 -2.72
C SER A 272 13.32 -12.16 -2.59
N VAL A 273 14.57 -12.25 -2.14
CA VAL A 273 15.19 -13.48 -1.60
C VAL A 273 15.86 -13.13 -0.27
N SER A 274 15.67 -13.95 0.76
CA SER A 274 16.16 -13.66 2.11
C SER A 274 16.72 -14.89 2.80
N LEU A 275 17.76 -14.69 3.62
CA LEU A 275 18.29 -15.69 4.56
C LEU A 275 17.86 -15.29 5.98
N ALA A 276 17.05 -16.12 6.61
CA ALA A 276 16.60 -15.92 7.99
C ALA A 276 17.28 -16.92 8.93
N THR A 277 17.77 -16.40 10.06
CA THR A 277 18.36 -17.17 11.15
C THR A 277 17.63 -16.85 12.44
N PHE A 278 17.09 -17.87 13.09
CA PHE A 278 16.49 -17.80 14.42
C PHE A 278 17.42 -18.51 15.39
N GLU A 279 17.83 -17.82 16.45
CA GLU A 279 18.57 -18.37 17.57
C GLU A 279 17.70 -18.30 18.83
N MET A 280 17.55 -19.42 19.52
CA MET A 280 16.79 -19.54 20.77
C MET A 280 17.73 -19.87 21.91
N LYS A 281 17.67 -19.10 22.98
CA LYS A 281 18.40 -19.37 24.23
C LYS A 281 17.45 -19.32 25.42
N PRO A 282 17.62 -20.20 26.42
CA PRO A 282 16.88 -20.08 27.67
C PRO A 282 17.04 -18.69 28.29
N ALA A 283 15.95 -18.14 28.81
CA ALA A 283 15.93 -16.87 29.53
C ALA A 283 14.97 -17.00 30.74
N GLY A 284 15.49 -17.48 31.87
CA GLY A 284 14.66 -17.87 33.00
C GLY A 284 13.81 -19.10 32.67
N ASP A 285 12.50 -18.99 32.88
CA ASP A 285 11.48 -19.97 32.46
C ASP A 285 11.02 -19.78 31.00
N GLY A 286 11.51 -18.74 30.33
CA GLY A 286 11.19 -18.39 28.95
C GLY A 286 12.32 -18.60 27.95
N THR A 287 12.18 -17.97 26.79
CA THR A 287 13.13 -18.05 25.66
C THR A 287 13.46 -16.67 25.16
N ARG A 288 14.75 -16.34 25.09
CA ARG A 288 15.24 -15.22 24.28
C ARG A 288 15.46 -15.71 22.87
N LEU A 289 14.67 -15.18 21.93
CA LEU A 289 14.80 -15.43 20.50
C LEU A 289 15.45 -14.23 19.82
N VAL A 290 16.45 -14.51 19.00
CA VAL A 290 17.08 -13.53 18.10
C VAL A 290 16.81 -13.98 16.68
N MET A 291 16.10 -13.17 15.92
CA MET A 291 15.92 -13.34 14.48
C MET A 291 16.84 -12.36 13.77
N THR A 292 17.69 -12.87 12.88
CA THR A 292 18.49 -12.05 11.95
C THR A 292 18.07 -12.41 10.54
N GLU A 293 17.76 -11.40 9.73
CA GLU A 293 17.42 -11.59 8.32
C GLU A 293 18.31 -10.72 7.43
N GLN A 294 18.79 -11.30 6.34
CA GLN A 294 19.52 -10.61 5.28
C GLN A 294 18.76 -10.83 3.97
N GLY A 295 18.45 -9.76 3.24
CA GLY A 295 17.60 -9.80 2.05
C GLY A 295 18.19 -9.09 0.85
N ALA A 296 17.85 -9.59 -0.34
CA ALA A 296 17.91 -8.87 -1.61
C ALA A 296 16.47 -8.55 -2.03
N PHE A 297 16.14 -7.26 -2.09
CA PHE A 297 14.82 -6.75 -2.44
C PHE A 297 14.83 -6.24 -3.88
N LEU A 298 13.93 -6.77 -4.70
CA LEU A 298 13.99 -6.65 -6.15
C LEU A 298 12.98 -5.62 -6.64
N ASP A 299 13.42 -4.77 -7.56
CA ASP A 299 12.55 -3.89 -8.35
C ASP A 299 11.61 -2.97 -7.53
N GLY A 300 11.93 -2.69 -6.26
CA GLY A 300 11.22 -1.73 -5.40
C GLY A 300 9.93 -2.23 -4.73
N TYR A 301 9.56 -3.50 -4.90
CA TYR A 301 8.31 -4.07 -4.34
C TYR A 301 8.35 -4.29 -2.82
N ASP A 302 9.55 -4.33 -2.25
CA ASP A 302 9.78 -4.56 -0.84
C ASP A 302 11.10 -3.88 -0.45
N ASP A 303 11.34 -3.75 0.85
CA ASP A 303 12.58 -3.21 1.40
C ASP A 303 12.84 -3.78 2.80
N ALA A 304 14.03 -3.49 3.34
CA ALA A 304 14.43 -4.01 4.64
C ALA A 304 13.53 -3.52 5.80
N GLY A 305 13.01 -2.30 5.73
CA GLY A 305 12.18 -1.70 6.77
C GLY A 305 10.76 -2.29 6.78
N SER A 306 10.12 -2.35 5.61
CA SER A 306 8.84 -3.03 5.43
C SER A 306 8.92 -4.50 5.82
N ARG A 307 10.00 -5.18 5.42
CA ARG A 307 10.24 -6.56 5.84
C ARG A 307 10.40 -6.71 7.34
N GLU A 308 11.22 -5.88 7.98
CA GLU A 308 11.42 -5.89 9.43
C GLU A 308 10.10 -5.67 10.18
N ALA A 309 9.26 -4.73 9.72
CA ALA A 309 7.95 -4.47 10.29
C ALA A 309 7.02 -5.70 10.20
N GLY A 310 6.98 -6.35 9.04
CA GLY A 310 6.22 -7.59 8.84
C GLY A 310 6.72 -8.72 9.75
N SER A 311 8.03 -8.90 9.88
CA SER A 311 8.63 -9.89 10.78
C SER A 311 8.30 -9.62 12.25
N LYS A 312 8.32 -8.35 12.68
CA LYS A 312 7.89 -7.96 14.04
C LYS A 312 6.42 -8.32 14.28
N HIS A 313 5.55 -8.02 13.32
CA HIS A 313 4.13 -8.38 13.42
C HIS A 313 3.94 -9.91 13.58
N LEU A 314 4.65 -10.71 12.79
CA LEU A 314 4.61 -12.17 12.87
C LEU A 314 5.16 -12.70 14.21
N LEU A 315 6.22 -12.09 14.76
CA LEU A 315 6.75 -12.47 16.08
C LEU A 315 5.78 -12.13 17.22
N GLU A 316 4.98 -11.07 17.08
CA GLU A 316 3.90 -10.78 18.03
C GLU A 316 2.72 -11.76 17.88
N ALA A 317 2.40 -12.21 16.67
CA ALA A 317 1.43 -13.29 16.46
C ALA A 317 1.92 -14.62 17.08
N LEU A 318 3.21 -14.94 16.91
CA LEU A 318 3.85 -16.07 17.59
C LEU A 318 3.76 -15.94 19.11
N ALA A 319 3.99 -14.73 19.67
CA ALA A 319 3.89 -14.49 21.11
C ALA A 319 2.48 -14.82 21.63
N LYS A 320 1.44 -14.31 20.96
CA LYS A 320 0.04 -14.62 21.30
C LYS A 320 -0.28 -16.11 21.24
N PHE A 321 0.42 -16.87 20.40
CA PHE A 321 0.22 -18.31 20.25
C PHE A 321 0.93 -19.12 21.34
N VAL A 322 2.16 -18.77 21.72
CA VAL A 322 2.97 -19.58 22.66
C VAL A 322 2.87 -19.15 24.11
N GLU A 323 2.51 -17.89 24.38
CA GLU A 323 2.43 -17.38 25.74
C GLU A 323 1.08 -17.72 26.38
N PRO A 324 1.05 -18.05 27.68
CA PRO A 324 -0.20 -18.25 28.40
C PRO A 324 -1.03 -16.96 28.40
N ALA A 325 -2.37 -17.11 28.35
CA ALA A 325 -3.28 -15.99 28.51
C ALA A 325 -3.00 -15.26 29.84
N ALA A 326 -2.97 -13.93 29.77
CA ALA A 326 -2.74 -13.05 30.92
C ALA A 326 -3.91 -13.06 31.90
#